data_AF-A0A968JUI9-F1
#
_entry.id   AF-A0A968JUI9-F1
#
_cell.length_a   1.000
_cell.length_b   1.000
_cell.length_c   1.000
_cell.angle_alpha   90.00
_cell.angle_beta   90.00
_cell.angle_gamma   90.00
#
_symmetry.space_group_name_H-M   'P 1'
#
loop_
_entity.id
_entity.type
_entity.pdbx_description
1 polymer ?
#
loop_
_entity_poly.entity_id
_entity_poly.type
_entity_poly.pdbx_seq_one_letter_code
_entity_poly.pdbx_strand_id
1 'polypeptide(L)'
;MGVEVIDKQHKKLFDLINILYHSFMNKTSDEKLNDVLKELLEYTKYHFEAEEKMLMEHGYPQLKEHISTHEAFVGKVIEFRHSHRKGGSITMTVMNFLRKWLSDHILEADRDYIKYIVKN
;
A
#
# COMPACT_ATOMS: atom_id res chain seq x y z
N MET A 1 4.89 2.41 14.62
CA MET A 1 5.51 3.72 14.33
C MET A 1 5.17 4.80 15.36
N GLY A 2 4.24 4.54 16.30
CA GLY A 2 3.98 5.46 17.42
C GLY A 2 2.86 6.46 17.14
N VAL A 3 2.37 6.52 15.91
CA VAL A 3 1.13 7.22 15.53
C VAL A 3 0.05 6.16 15.35
N GLU A 4 -0.83 6.01 16.34
CA GLU A 4 -1.75 4.87 16.44
C GLU A 4 -2.66 4.69 15.21
N VAL A 5 -3.12 5.80 14.62
CA VAL A 5 -3.97 5.78 13.42
C VAL A 5 -3.21 5.22 12.22
N ILE A 6 -1.97 5.67 12.00
CA ILE A 6 -1.10 5.20 10.90
C ILE A 6 -0.74 3.73 11.11
N ASP A 7 -0.38 3.35 12.34
CA ASP A 7 -0.05 1.95 12.68
C ASP A 7 -1.22 0.99 12.40
N LYS A 8 -2.46 1.43 12.66
CA LYS A 8 -3.67 0.66 12.34
C LYS A 8 -3.88 0.52 10.83
N GLN A 9 -3.64 1.59 10.06
CA GLN A 9 -3.76 1.57 8.61
C GLN A 9 -2.71 0.65 7.97
N HIS A 10 -1.45 0.74 8.39
CA HIS A 10 -0.38 -0.18 7.95
C HIS A 10 -0.71 -1.64 8.25
N LYS A 11 -1.21 -1.92 9.46
CA LYS A 11 -1.64 -3.28 9.83
C LYS A 11 -2.71 -3.81 8.85
N LYS A 12 -3.73 -3.02 8.54
CA LYS A 12 -4.79 -3.41 7.59
C LYS A 12 -4.25 -3.62 6.18
N LEU A 13 -3.28 -2.81 5.72
CA LEU A 13 -2.61 -3.05 4.44
C LEU A 13 -1.85 -4.39 4.41
N PHE A 14 -1.07 -4.69 5.46
CA PHE A 14 -0.42 -6.00 5.60
C PHE A 14 -1.42 -7.15 5.65
N ASP A 15 -2.54 -7.00 6.37
CA ASP A 15 -3.59 -8.00 6.43
C ASP A 15 -4.19 -8.27 5.05
N LEU A 16 -4.42 -7.23 4.23
CA LEU A 16 -4.90 -7.38 2.85
C LEU A 16 -3.88 -8.09 1.96
N ILE A 17 -2.60 -7.75 2.07
CA ILE A 17 -1.52 -8.44 1.34
C ILE A 17 -1.45 -9.92 1.77
N ASN A 18 -1.63 -10.22 3.05
CA ASN A 18 -1.64 -11.59 3.55
C ASN A 18 -2.87 -12.36 3.04
N ILE A 19 -4.05 -11.76 3.04
CA ILE A 19 -5.27 -12.36 2.47
C ILE A 19 -5.07 -12.65 0.98
N LEU A 20 -4.45 -11.73 0.23
CA LEU A 20 -4.15 -11.92 -1.18
C LEU A 20 -3.19 -13.10 -1.38
N TYR A 21 -2.11 -13.14 -0.59
CA TYR A 21 -1.15 -14.24 -0.59
C TYR A 21 -1.80 -15.60 -0.31
N HIS A 22 -2.62 -15.70 0.74
CA HIS A 22 -3.32 -16.95 1.07
C HIS A 22 -4.33 -17.35 -0.01
N SER A 23 -5.05 -16.39 -0.59
CA SER A 23 -5.99 -16.63 -1.69
C SER A 23 -5.29 -17.19 -2.92
N PHE A 24 -4.07 -16.71 -3.20
CA PHE A 24 -3.20 -17.21 -4.26
C PHE A 24 -2.68 -18.62 -3.95
N MET A 25 -2.13 -18.85 -2.76
CA MET A 25 -1.57 -20.15 -2.36
C MET A 25 -2.63 -21.26 -2.34
N ASN A 26 -3.86 -20.93 -1.96
CA ASN A 26 -4.98 -21.85 -1.92
C ASN A 26 -5.69 -22.03 -3.27
N LYS A 27 -5.19 -21.40 -4.35
CA LYS A 27 -5.77 -21.46 -5.70
C LYS A 27 -7.27 -21.13 -5.71
N THR A 28 -7.64 -20.09 -4.96
CA THR A 28 -9.02 -19.59 -4.95
C THR A 28 -9.41 -19.03 -6.32
N SER A 29 -10.71 -18.80 -6.55
CA SER A 29 -11.23 -18.25 -7.79
C SER A 29 -10.62 -16.89 -8.15
N ASP A 30 -10.51 -16.59 -9.45
CA ASP A 30 -10.08 -15.29 -9.95
C ASP A 30 -10.95 -14.13 -9.44
N GLU A 31 -12.25 -14.36 -9.24
CA GLU A 31 -13.16 -13.37 -8.64
C GLU A 31 -12.69 -12.96 -7.24
N LYS A 32 -12.39 -13.95 -6.39
CA LYS A 32 -11.86 -13.73 -5.04
C LYS A 32 -10.53 -12.97 -5.04
N LEU A 33 -9.61 -13.31 -5.94
CA LEU A 33 -8.33 -12.60 -6.07
C LEU A 33 -8.54 -11.15 -6.52
N ASN A 34 -9.43 -10.93 -7.49
CA ASN A 34 -9.78 -9.60 -7.97
C ASN A 34 -10.46 -8.74 -6.88
N ASP A 35 -11.31 -9.33 -6.04
CA ASP A 35 -11.95 -8.63 -4.93
C ASP A 35 -10.93 -8.18 -3.89
N VAL A 36 -9.98 -9.04 -3.54
CA VAL A 36 -8.91 -8.67 -2.60
C VAL A 36 -8.00 -7.59 -3.19
N LEU A 37 -7.66 -7.68 -4.49
CA LEU A 37 -6.90 -6.63 -5.17
C LEU A 37 -7.65 -5.29 -5.23
N LYS A 38 -8.98 -5.34 -5.38
CA LYS A 38 -9.83 -4.15 -5.34
C LYS A 38 -9.80 -3.52 -3.94
N GLU A 39 -10.01 -4.32 -2.89
CA GLU A 39 -9.96 -3.84 -1.50
C GLU A 39 -8.57 -3.29 -1.14
N LEU A 40 -7.50 -3.96 -1.57
CA LEU A 40 -6.12 -3.48 -1.39
C LEU A 40 -5.91 -2.13 -2.06
N LEU A 41 -6.37 -1.95 -3.31
CA LEU A 41 -6.23 -0.70 -4.04
C LEU A 41 -7.00 0.44 -3.36
N GLU A 42 -8.25 0.19 -2.98
CA GLU A 42 -9.10 1.19 -2.32
C GLU A 42 -8.52 1.59 -0.96
N TYR A 43 -8.04 0.63 -0.17
CA TYR A 43 -7.47 0.92 1.14
C TYR A 43 -6.09 1.59 1.05
N THR A 44 -5.29 1.25 0.05
CA THR A 44 -4.00 1.94 -0.24
C THR A 44 -4.23 3.42 -0.52
N LYS A 45 -5.21 3.75 -1.36
CA LYS A 45 -5.55 5.15 -1.66
C LYS A 45 -6.03 5.90 -0.42
N TYR A 46 -6.94 5.29 0.34
CA TYR A 46 -7.44 5.87 1.59
C TYR A 46 -6.31 6.18 2.58
N HIS A 47 -5.36 5.26 2.73
CA HIS A 47 -4.19 5.43 3.60
C HIS A 47 -3.30 6.59 3.13
N PHE A 48 -2.92 6.59 1.85
CA PHE A 48 -2.07 7.63 1.28
C PHE A 48 -2.72 9.02 1.32
N GLU A 49 -4.02 9.14 1.03
CA GLU A 49 -4.74 10.40 1.16
C GLU A 49 -4.70 10.94 2.61
N ALA A 50 -4.80 10.05 3.60
CA ALA A 50 -4.72 10.44 5.01
C ALA A 50 -3.31 10.91 5.40
N GLU A 51 -2.27 10.20 4.95
CA GLU A 51 -0.88 10.58 5.20
C GLU A 51 -0.53 11.89 4.50
N GLU A 52 -0.81 12.02 3.20
CA GLU A 52 -0.52 13.21 2.41
C GLU A 52 -1.19 14.46 2.99
N LYS A 53 -2.45 14.33 3.45
CA LYS A 53 -3.14 15.40 4.15
C LYS A 53 -2.41 15.80 5.43
N MET A 54 -2.03 14.83 6.25
CA MET A 54 -1.27 15.08 7.48
C MET A 54 0.08 15.76 7.17
N LEU A 55 0.80 15.30 6.14
CA LEU A 55 2.07 15.88 5.72
C LEU A 55 1.92 17.32 5.20
N MET A 56 0.84 17.59 4.47
CA MET A 56 0.51 18.94 4.00
C MET A 56 0.23 19.88 5.17
N GLU A 57 -0.57 19.45 6.15
CA GLU A 57 -0.91 20.23 7.34
C GLU A 57 0.31 20.59 8.19
N HIS A 58 1.34 19.73 8.20
CA HIS A 58 2.59 19.97 8.94
C HIS A 58 3.69 20.62 8.08
N GLY A 59 3.43 20.91 6.81
CA GLY A 59 4.42 21.54 5.92
C GLY A 59 5.65 20.67 5.64
N TYR A 60 5.49 19.34 5.55
CA TYR A 60 6.60 18.42 5.33
C TYR A 60 7.33 18.73 4.01
N PRO A 61 8.65 19.00 4.03
CA PRO A 61 9.37 19.53 2.87
C PRO A 61 9.47 18.55 1.69
N GLN A 62 9.37 17.24 1.94
CA GLN A 62 9.47 16.19 0.93
C GLN A 62 8.10 15.66 0.46
N LEU A 63 7.01 16.37 0.75
CA LEU A 63 5.64 15.95 0.41
C LEU A 63 5.48 15.56 -1.08
N LYS A 64 6.02 16.36 -2.01
CA LYS A 64 5.88 16.07 -3.45
C LYS A 64 6.55 14.76 -3.86
N GLU A 65 7.72 14.47 -3.29
CA GLU A 65 8.42 13.21 -3.54
C GLU A 65 7.63 12.04 -2.98
N HIS A 66 7.11 12.19 -1.75
CA HIS A 66 6.30 11.18 -1.09
C HIS A 66 5.03 10.84 -1.89
N ILE A 67 4.27 11.86 -2.35
CA ILE A 67 3.11 11.67 -3.24
C ILE A 67 3.49 10.91 -4.52
N SER A 68 4.61 11.27 -5.15
CA SER A 68 5.07 10.59 -6.36
C SER A 68 5.32 9.09 -6.12
N THR A 69 5.88 8.72 -4.95
CA THR A 69 6.05 7.31 -4.59
C THR A 69 4.71 6.59 -4.41
N HIS A 70 3.71 7.25 -3.83
CA HIS A 70 2.36 6.71 -3.68
C HIS A 70 1.67 6.49 -5.03
N GLU A 71 1.72 7.49 -5.91
CA GLU A 71 1.14 7.40 -7.26
C GLU A 71 1.76 6.24 -8.06
N ALA A 72 3.08 6.08 -7.98
CA ALA A 72 3.78 4.97 -8.63
C ALA A 72 3.32 3.60 -8.11
N PHE A 73 3.14 3.44 -6.80
CA PHE A 73 2.65 2.20 -6.21
C PHE A 73 1.20 1.91 -6.61
N VAL A 74 0.32 2.90 -6.50
CA VAL A 74 -1.09 2.80 -6.94
C VAL A 74 -1.17 2.38 -8.41
N GLY A 75 -0.33 2.97 -9.27
CA GLY A 75 -0.22 2.59 -10.68
C GLY A 75 0.12 1.10 -10.85
N LYS A 76 1.09 0.58 -10.09
CA LYS A 76 1.48 -0.84 -10.14
C LYS A 76 0.35 -1.76 -9.69
N VAL A 77 -0.38 -1.42 -8.62
CA VAL A 77 -1.54 -2.21 -8.17
C VAL A 77 -2.64 -2.25 -9.23
N ILE A 78 -2.91 -1.11 -9.89
CA ILE A 78 -3.86 -1.01 -11.01
C ILE A 78 -3.42 -1.91 -12.18
N GLU A 79 -2.13 -1.87 -12.56
CA GLU A 79 -1.57 -2.72 -13.62
C GLU A 79 -1.79 -4.21 -13.31
N PHE A 80 -1.48 -4.65 -12.08
CA PHE A 80 -1.68 -6.04 -11.68
C PHE A 80 -3.14 -6.46 -11.74
N ARG A 81 -4.04 -5.64 -11.20
CA ARG A 81 -5.48 -5.94 -11.23
C ARG A 81 -6.02 -5.98 -12.66
N HIS A 82 -5.59 -5.06 -13.52
CA HIS A 82 -6.00 -5.03 -14.93
C HIS A 82 -5.50 -6.24 -15.71
N SER A 83 -4.23 -6.61 -15.52
CA SER A 83 -3.66 -7.83 -16.09
C SER A 83 -4.45 -9.06 -15.66
N HIS A 84 -4.77 -9.16 -14.37
CA HIS A 84 -5.52 -10.28 -13.83
C HIS A 84 -6.93 -10.41 -14.43
N ARG A 85 -7.67 -9.30 -14.55
CA ARG A 85 -8.98 -9.28 -15.20
C ARG A 85 -8.97 -9.67 -16.68
N LYS A 86 -7.80 -9.61 -17.34
CA LYS A 86 -7.61 -10.05 -18.72
C LYS A 86 -7.15 -11.51 -18.84
N GLY A 87 -7.17 -12.28 -17.75
CA GLY A 87 -6.70 -13.67 -17.71
C GLY A 87 -5.22 -13.81 -17.36
N GLY A 88 -4.55 -12.73 -16.98
CA GLY A 88 -3.20 -12.80 -16.42
C GLY A 88 -3.20 -13.47 -15.05
N SER A 89 -2.17 -14.27 -14.76
CA SER A 89 -2.01 -14.86 -13.44
C SER A 89 -1.39 -13.86 -12.46
N ILE A 90 -1.91 -13.81 -11.23
CA ILE A 90 -1.16 -13.24 -10.12
C ILE A 90 0.00 -14.21 -9.80
N THR A 91 1.20 -13.66 -9.62
CA THR A 91 2.42 -14.45 -9.44
C THR A 91 3.05 -14.18 -8.09
N MET A 92 3.98 -15.05 -7.68
CA MET A 92 4.81 -14.81 -6.50
C MET A 92 5.59 -13.49 -6.61
N THR A 93 5.98 -13.08 -7.83
CA THR A 93 6.64 -11.79 -8.07
C THR A 93 5.76 -10.61 -7.68
N VAL A 94 4.45 -10.66 -7.99
CA VAL A 94 3.49 -9.63 -7.57
C VAL A 94 3.38 -9.58 -6.04
N MET A 95 3.28 -10.74 -5.38
CA MET A 95 3.20 -10.81 -3.92
C MET A 95 4.45 -10.23 -3.25
N ASN A 96 5.62 -10.62 -3.75
CA ASN A 96 6.89 -10.12 -3.24
C ASN A 96 7.05 -8.62 -3.46
N PHE A 97 6.61 -8.11 -4.61
CA PHE A 97 6.61 -6.68 -4.88
C PHE A 97 5.74 -5.92 -3.87
N LEU A 98 4.48 -6.32 -3.69
CA LEU A 98 3.54 -5.62 -2.78
C LEU A 98 4.08 -5.60 -1.35
N ARG A 99 4.54 -6.75 -0.85
CA ARG A 99 5.07 -6.88 0.50
C ARG A 99 6.36 -6.09 0.69
N LYS A 100 7.29 -6.18 -0.26
CA LYS A 100 8.59 -5.50 -0.17
C LYS A 100 8.39 -4.00 -0.22
N TRP A 101 7.63 -3.51 -1.20
CA TRP A 101 7.37 -2.08 -1.36
C TRP A 101 6.75 -1.49 -0.08
N LEU A 102 5.70 -2.11 0.46
CA LEU A 102 5.06 -1.60 1.68
C LEU A 102 6.02 -1.61 2.86
N SER A 103 6.83 -2.66 3.02
CA SER A 103 7.77 -2.76 4.13
C SER A 103 8.87 -1.71 4.06
N ASP A 104 9.48 -1.53 2.87
CA ASP A 104 10.54 -0.55 2.68
C ASP A 104 10.00 0.88 2.86
N HIS A 105 8.83 1.17 2.27
CA HIS A 105 8.18 2.48 2.36
C HIS A 105 7.92 2.90 3.80
N ILE A 106 7.34 2.00 4.62
CA ILE A 106 7.10 2.25 6.04
C ILE A 106 8.40 2.48 6.81
N LEU A 107 9.44 1.68 6.53
CA LEU A 107 10.69 1.72 7.30
C LEU A 107 11.57 2.93 6.95
N GLU A 108 11.47 3.42 5.71
CA GLU A 108 12.28 4.49 5.17
C GLU A 108 11.48 5.81 5.13
N ALA A 109 10.50 5.90 4.23
CA ALA A 109 9.76 7.13 3.97
C ALA A 109 8.86 7.53 5.15
N ASP A 110 8.03 6.61 5.64
CA ASP A 110 7.02 6.98 6.64
C ASP A 110 7.67 7.30 7.99
N ARG A 111 8.70 6.53 8.32
CA ARG A 111 9.47 6.75 9.54
C ARG A 111 10.16 8.12 9.52
N ASP A 112 10.56 8.62 8.36
CA ASP A 112 11.22 9.91 8.24
C ASP A 112 10.25 11.08 8.44
N TYR A 113 9.04 11.02 7.89
CA TYR A 113 8.06 12.06 8.16
C TYR A 113 7.57 12.01 9.61
N ILE A 114 7.45 10.84 10.23
CA ILE A 114 7.03 10.74 11.65
C ILE A 114 8.06 11.45 12.54
N LYS A 115 9.36 11.28 12.28
CA LYS A 115 10.40 12.03 13.01
C LYS A 115 10.24 13.53 12.84
N TYR A 116 9.81 13.99 11.66
CA TYR A 116 9.59 15.41 11.40
C TYR A 116 8.38 15.94 12.16
N ILE A 117 7.25 15.21 12.14
CA ILE A 117 6.01 15.61 12.81
C ILE A 117 6.13 15.54 14.33
N VAL A 118 6.77 14.51 14.88
CA VAL A 118 6.89 14.35 16.35
C VAL A 118 7.90 15.34 16.97
N LYS A 119 8.84 15.87 16.18
CA LYS A 119 9.84 16.84 16.66
C LYS A 119 9.38 18.29 16.57
N ASN A 120 8.34 18.59 15.81
CA ASN A 120 7.77 19.94 15.64
C ASN A 120 6.37 20.01 16.25
#